data_AF-A0A4U7DC47-F1
#
_entry.id   AF-A0A4U7DC47-F1
#
_cell.length_a   1.000
_cell.length_b   1.000
_cell.length_c   1.000
_cell.angle_alpha   90.00
_cell.angle_beta   90.00
_cell.angle_gamma   90.00
#
_symmetry.space_group_name_H-M   'P 1'
#
loop_
_entity.id
_entity.type
_entity.pdbx_description
1 polymer ?
#
loop_
_entity_poly.entity_id
_entity_poly.type
_entity_poly.pdbx_seq_one_letter_code
_entity_poly.pdbx_strand_id
1 'polypeptide(L)'
;ELRETLDDFDYRIDVNAKLGHDDDKTEFIENAHATLDARYDAFSHYLDQDDWDLFFGVFMSTDRVNHFLFGDYATDGEYADEFLEFYRKLDGYIGEIRDSLDDDTTLIVASDHGFTRL
;
A
#
# COMPACT_ATOMS: atom_id res chain seq x y z
N GLU A 1 9.99 22.05 1.92
CA GLU A 1 10.62 20.75 2.17
C GLU A 1 9.60 19.61 2.22
N LEU A 2 9.12 19.10 3.37
CA LEU A 2 8.20 17.93 3.42
C LEU A 2 7.04 17.98 2.40
N ARG A 3 6.31 19.10 2.33
CA ARG A 3 5.20 19.24 1.39
C ARG A 3 5.64 19.14 -0.07
N GLU A 4 6.78 19.73 -0.41
CA GLU A 4 7.31 19.73 -1.79
C GLU A 4 7.78 18.31 -2.15
N THR A 5 8.50 17.64 -1.25
CA THR A 5 8.89 16.23 -1.40
C THR A 5 7.70 15.32 -1.63
N LEU A 6 6.61 15.49 -0.86
CA LEU A 6 5.40 14.70 -1.04
C LEU A 6 4.65 15.02 -2.34
N ASP A 7 4.66 16.29 -2.79
CA ASP A 7 4.10 16.68 -4.09
C ASP A 7 4.90 16.04 -5.23
N ASP A 8 6.24 16.00 -5.14
CA ASP A 8 7.12 15.39 -6.15
C ASP A 8 6.89 13.88 -6.31
N PHE A 9 6.45 13.20 -5.24
CA PHE A 9 6.06 11.78 -5.29
C PHE A 9 4.59 11.56 -5.67
N ASP A 10 3.84 12.60 -6.06
CA ASP A 10 2.39 12.51 -6.29
C ASP A 10 1.65 11.85 -5.09
N TYR A 11 2.10 12.15 -3.87
CA TYR A 11 1.64 11.46 -2.68
C TYR A 11 0.15 11.70 -2.41
N ARG A 12 -0.59 10.60 -2.30
CA ARG A 12 -2.02 10.59 -2.02
C ARG A 12 -2.26 10.18 -0.58
N ILE A 13 -3.14 10.89 0.12
CA ILE A 13 -3.48 10.57 1.51
C ILE A 13 -4.16 9.20 1.60
N ASP A 14 -5.04 8.88 0.64
CA ASP A 14 -5.80 7.64 0.59
C ASP A 14 -6.15 7.29 -0.87
N VAL A 15 -6.51 6.03 -1.11
CA VAL A 15 -7.09 5.57 -2.37
C VAL A 15 -8.47 6.23 -2.53
N ASN A 16 -8.82 6.64 -3.74
CA ASN A 16 -10.13 7.21 -4.02
C ASN A 16 -11.22 6.13 -4.00
N ALA A 17 -11.79 5.88 -2.81
CA ALA A 17 -12.80 4.86 -2.58
C ALA A 17 -14.08 5.01 -3.42
N LYS A 18 -14.34 6.19 -4.02
CA LYS A 18 -15.51 6.38 -4.90
C LYS A 18 -15.42 5.49 -6.15
N LEU A 19 -14.22 5.29 -6.69
CA LEU A 19 -13.97 4.42 -7.84
C LEU A 19 -14.31 2.97 -7.53
N GLY A 20 -14.13 2.56 -6.27
CA GLY A 20 -14.45 1.20 -5.82
C GLY A 20 -15.95 0.87 -5.85
N HIS A 21 -16.83 1.84 -6.05
CA HIS A 21 -18.28 1.60 -6.15
C HIS A 21 -18.76 1.30 -7.58
N ASP A 22 -17.94 1.55 -8.60
CA ASP A 22 -18.31 1.29 -9.99
C ASP A 22 -18.26 -0.21 -10.28
N ASP A 23 -19.08 -0.72 -11.20
CA ASP A 23 -19.08 -2.16 -11.52
C ASP A 23 -17.71 -2.60 -12.08
N ASP A 24 -17.12 -1.75 -12.93
CA ASP A 24 -15.74 -1.91 -13.41
C ASP A 24 -14.75 -1.32 -12.39
N LYS A 25 -13.90 -2.18 -11.81
CA LYS A 25 -12.92 -1.80 -10.78
C LYS A 25 -11.57 -1.35 -11.36
N THR A 26 -11.41 -1.27 -12.68
CA THR A 26 -10.11 -0.95 -13.31
C THR A 26 -9.51 0.36 -12.78
N GLU A 27 -10.26 1.46 -12.82
CA GLU A 27 -9.75 2.77 -12.34
C GLU A 27 -9.45 2.75 -10.83
N PHE A 28 -10.22 1.99 -10.05
CA PHE A 28 -9.97 1.81 -8.62
C PHE A 28 -8.65 1.09 -8.36
N ILE A 29 -8.40 0.00 -9.09
CA ILE A 29 -7.17 -0.81 -8.96
C ILE A 29 -5.96 0.03 -9.36
N GLU A 30 -6.01 0.72 -10.49
CA GLU A 30 -4.94 1.62 -10.94
C GLU A 30 -4.66 2.71 -9.90
N ASN A 31 -5.71 3.33 -9.34
CA ASN A 31 -5.58 4.33 -8.29
C ASN A 31 -4.96 3.77 -7.01
N ALA A 32 -5.33 2.54 -6.62
CA ALA A 32 -4.79 1.86 -5.46
C ALA A 32 -3.29 1.59 -5.62
N HIS A 33 -2.87 1.09 -6.79
CA HIS A 33 -1.46 0.88 -7.11
C HIS A 33 -0.68 2.20 -7.10
N ALA A 34 -1.17 3.24 -7.78
CA ALA A 34 -0.49 4.54 -7.80
C ALA A 34 -0.36 5.16 -6.39
N THR A 35 -1.34 4.92 -5.51
CA THR A 35 -1.28 5.36 -4.10
C THR A 35 -0.27 4.56 -3.29
N LEU A 36 -0.16 3.24 -3.54
CA LEU A 36 0.83 2.37 -2.91
C LEU A 36 2.25 2.79 -3.31
N ASP A 37 2.48 3.05 -4.60
CA ASP A 37 3.79 3.39 -5.16
C ASP A 37 4.30 4.71 -4.59
N ALA A 38 3.50 5.78 -4.69
CA ALA A 38 3.84 7.09 -4.13
C ALA A 38 4.14 7.03 -2.63
N ARG A 39 3.50 6.11 -1.91
CA ARG A 39 3.76 5.93 -0.48
C ARG A 39 5.05 5.18 -0.22
N TYR A 40 5.32 4.15 -0.99
CA TYR A 40 6.60 3.45 -0.93
C TYR A 40 7.75 4.42 -1.22
N ASP A 41 7.65 5.22 -2.29
CA ASP A 41 8.67 6.21 -2.65
C ASP A 41 8.93 7.20 -1.51
N ALA A 42 7.87 7.68 -0.86
CA ALA A 42 7.99 8.53 0.32
C ALA A 42 8.65 7.82 1.50
N PHE A 43 8.32 6.55 1.76
CA PHE A 43 8.93 5.78 2.84
C PHE A 43 10.42 5.55 2.58
N SER A 44 10.77 5.07 1.39
CA SER A 44 12.16 4.84 0.98
C SER A 44 12.98 6.13 1.07
N HIS A 45 12.45 7.27 0.60
CA HIS A 45 13.14 8.55 0.72
C HIS A 45 13.53 8.91 2.16
N TYR A 46 12.62 8.72 3.13
CA TYR A 46 12.88 9.04 4.53
C TYR A 46 13.70 7.98 5.25
N LEU A 47 13.56 6.71 4.89
CA LEU A 47 14.41 5.64 5.40
C LEU A 47 15.87 5.86 4.96
N ASP A 48 16.09 6.25 3.70
CA ASP A 48 17.41 6.51 3.12
C ASP A 48 18.15 7.72 3.72
N GLN A 49 17.44 8.65 4.38
CA GLN A 49 18.10 9.76 5.09
C GLN A 49 18.84 9.29 6.35
N ASP A 50 18.47 8.12 6.90
CA ASP A 50 19.10 7.50 8.07
C ASP A 50 19.24 8.45 9.28
N ASP A 51 18.28 9.37 9.45
CA ASP A 51 18.25 10.38 10.52
C ASP A 51 17.13 10.14 11.55
N TRP A 52 16.60 8.91 11.60
CA TRP A 52 15.47 8.50 12.42
C TRP A 52 15.87 7.54 13.55
N ASP A 53 15.31 7.74 14.75
CA ASP A 53 15.35 6.73 15.83
C ASP A 53 14.14 5.77 15.77
N LEU A 54 13.05 6.23 15.14
CA LEU A 54 11.81 5.49 14.92
C LEU A 54 11.13 5.96 13.64
N PHE A 55 10.94 5.04 12.70
CA PHE A 55 10.07 5.24 11.54
C PHE A 55 8.75 4.48 11.71
N PHE A 56 7.62 5.15 11.49
CA PHE A 56 6.29 4.55 11.57
C PHE A 56 5.52 4.77 10.27
N GLY A 57 5.60 3.78 9.37
CA GLY A 57 4.91 3.78 8.09
C GLY A 57 3.59 3.01 8.13
N VAL A 58 2.56 3.53 7.48
CA VAL A 58 1.25 2.86 7.31
C VAL A 58 0.86 2.80 5.83
N PHE A 59 0.66 1.59 5.32
CA PHE A 59 0.06 1.34 4.01
C PHE A 59 -1.46 1.18 4.12
N MET A 60 -2.18 2.30 4.07
CA MET A 60 -3.65 2.33 4.18
C MET A 60 -4.39 1.69 3.00
N SER A 61 -3.77 1.63 1.81
CA SER A 61 -4.41 1.14 0.59
C SER A 61 -4.96 -0.29 0.69
N THR A 62 -4.38 -1.11 1.57
CA THR A 62 -4.83 -2.49 1.83
C THR A 62 -6.28 -2.53 2.34
N ASP A 63 -6.69 -1.60 3.20
CA ASP A 63 -8.06 -1.50 3.70
C ASP A 63 -9.06 -1.34 2.55
N ARG A 64 -8.79 -0.37 1.66
CA ARG A 64 -9.65 -0.07 0.51
C ARG A 64 -9.71 -1.24 -0.45
N VAL A 65 -8.58 -1.84 -0.78
CA VAL A 65 -8.50 -3.00 -1.67
C VAL A 65 -9.30 -4.17 -1.12
N ASN A 66 -9.22 -4.45 0.19
CA ASN A 66 -10.04 -5.50 0.78
C ASN A 66 -11.53 -5.16 0.78
N HIS A 67 -11.91 -3.93 1.10
CA HIS A 67 -13.32 -3.52 1.11
C HIS A 67 -14.02 -3.78 -0.22
N PHE A 68 -13.32 -3.62 -1.34
CA PHE A 68 -13.91 -3.76 -2.68
C PHE A 68 -13.61 -5.09 -3.36
N LEU A 69 -12.45 -5.70 -3.14
CA LEU A 69 -11.98 -6.86 -3.92
C LEU A 69 -11.80 -8.15 -3.10
N PHE A 70 -11.86 -8.10 -1.76
CA PHE A 70 -11.78 -9.33 -0.94
C PHE A 70 -12.91 -10.31 -1.27
N GLY A 71 -14.08 -9.75 -1.63
CA GLY A 71 -15.20 -10.50 -2.17
C GLY A 71 -14.78 -11.35 -3.36
N ASP A 72 -14.25 -10.76 -4.43
CA ASP A 72 -13.85 -11.53 -5.61
C ASP A 72 -12.75 -12.54 -5.31
N TYR A 73 -11.71 -12.14 -4.58
CA TYR A 73 -10.64 -13.04 -4.16
C TYR A 73 -11.15 -14.31 -3.47
N ALA A 74 -12.07 -14.17 -2.50
CA ALA A 74 -12.54 -15.32 -1.73
C ALA A 74 -13.48 -16.28 -2.49
N THR A 75 -13.88 -15.97 -3.73
CA THR A 75 -14.74 -16.82 -4.59
C THR A 75 -14.14 -17.15 -5.93
N ASP A 76 -12.87 -16.81 -6.15
CA ASP A 76 -12.27 -16.90 -7.48
C ASP A 76 -13.10 -16.09 -8.51
N GLY A 77 -13.52 -14.88 -8.09
CA GLY A 77 -14.30 -13.91 -8.88
C GLY A 77 -13.44 -13.12 -9.87
N GLU A 78 -14.06 -12.11 -10.50
CA GLU A 78 -13.46 -11.36 -11.61
C GLU A 78 -12.11 -10.72 -11.26
N TYR A 79 -12.00 -10.10 -10.07
CA TYR A 79 -10.80 -9.37 -9.64
C TYR A 79 -9.92 -10.13 -8.65
N ALA A 80 -10.01 -11.46 -8.62
CA ALA A 80 -9.26 -12.28 -7.67
C ALA A 80 -7.74 -12.20 -7.91
N ASP A 81 -7.32 -12.16 -9.18
CA ASP A 81 -5.91 -12.08 -9.54
C ASP A 81 -5.33 -10.70 -9.21
N GLU A 82 -6.04 -9.62 -9.53
CA GLU A 82 -5.65 -8.24 -9.25
C GLU A 82 -5.53 -7.98 -7.74
N PHE A 83 -6.42 -8.57 -6.93
CA PHE A 83 -6.28 -8.53 -5.47
C PHE A 83 -4.96 -9.14 -5.01
N LEU A 84 -4.60 -10.33 -5.54
CA LEU A 84 -3.34 -10.98 -5.19
C LEU A 84 -2.12 -10.23 -5.75
N GLU A 85 -2.22 -9.66 -6.95
CA GLU A 85 -1.16 -8.83 -7.54
C GLU A 85 -0.89 -7.57 -6.70
N PHE A 86 -1.93 -6.92 -6.18
CA PHE A 86 -1.78 -5.81 -5.24
C PHE A 86 -0.96 -6.21 -4.01
N TYR A 87 -1.27 -7.37 -3.41
CA TYR A 87 -0.55 -7.87 -2.25
C TYR A 87 0.88 -8.33 -2.58
N ARG A 88 1.12 -8.93 -3.74
CA ARG A 88 2.48 -9.28 -4.20
C ARG A 88 3.34 -8.03 -4.37
N LYS A 89 2.75 -6.93 -4.86
CA LYS A 89 3.46 -5.65 -4.98
C LYS A 89 3.82 -5.08 -3.61
N LEU A 90 2.86 -5.06 -2.68
CA LEU A 90 3.11 -4.65 -1.30
C LEU A 90 4.19 -5.51 -0.61
N ASP A 91 4.13 -6.83 -0.79
CA ASP A 91 5.15 -7.75 -0.27
C ASP A 91 6.54 -7.44 -0.83
N GLY A 92 6.64 -7.16 -2.14
CA GLY A 92 7.86 -6.69 -2.76
C GLY A 92 8.43 -5.43 -2.11
N TYR A 93 7.59 -4.41 -1.88
CA TYR A 93 8.00 -3.17 -1.21
C TYR A 93 8.42 -3.37 0.25
N ILE A 94 7.76 -4.26 0.99
CA ILE A 94 8.19 -4.63 2.34
C ILE A 94 9.56 -5.33 2.28
N GLY A 95 9.79 -6.17 1.27
CA GLY A 95 11.07 -6.81 1.00
C GLY A 95 12.19 -5.79 0.72
N GLU A 96 11.93 -4.82 -0.15
CA GLU A 96 12.89 -3.76 -0.48
C GLU A 96 13.21 -2.89 0.75
N ILE A 97 12.21 -2.53 1.56
CA ILE A 97 12.42 -1.85 2.85
C ILE A 97 13.28 -2.72 3.77
N ARG A 98 12.94 -4.00 3.94
CA ARG A 98 13.72 -4.90 4.80
C ARG A 98 15.19 -4.99 4.36
N ASP A 99 15.44 -5.02 3.06
CA ASP A 99 16.77 -5.15 2.49
C ASP A 99 17.57 -3.84 2.54
N SER A 100 16.92 -2.68 2.74
CA SER A 100 17.60 -1.38 2.90
C SER A 100 18.02 -1.09 4.34
N LEU A 101 17.41 -1.75 5.33
CA LEU A 101 17.72 -1.58 6.76
C LEU A 101 19.01 -2.30 7.15
N ASP A 102 19.77 -1.72 8.09
CA ASP A 102 20.96 -2.32 8.66
C ASP A 102 20.65 -3.48 9.65
N ASP A 103 21.68 -4.24 10.01
CA ASP A 103 21.55 -5.42 10.88
C ASP A 103 21.12 -5.09 12.34
N ASP A 104 21.30 -3.86 12.79
CA ASP A 104 20.93 -3.38 14.14
C ASP A 104 19.52 -2.77 14.18
N THR A 105 18.87 -2.58 13.03
CA THR A 105 17.50 -2.10 12.93
C THR A 105 16.48 -3.24 13.10
N THR A 106 15.46 -3.02 13.94
CA THR A 106 14.33 -3.95 14.09
C THR A 106 13.14 -3.52 13.22
N LEU A 107 12.76 -4.34 12.23
CA LEU A 107 11.52 -4.18 11.47
C LEU A 107 10.36 -4.95 12.12
N ILE A 108 9.25 -4.25 12.36
CA ILE A 108 7.97 -4.84 12.78
C ILE A 108 6.94 -4.57 11.71
N VAL A 109 6.33 -5.64 11.18
CA VAL A 109 5.20 -5.56 10.25
C VAL A 109 3.97 -6.08 10.98
N ALA A 110 2.94 -5.25 11.07
CA ALA A 110 1.69 -5.58 11.75
C ALA A 110 0.50 -5.01 10.98
N SER A 111 -0.68 -5.57 11.25
CA SER A 111 -1.96 -5.08 10.77
C SER A 111 -2.90 -4.97 11.97
N ASP A 112 -3.81 -4.00 11.93
CA ASP A 112 -4.78 -3.71 12.98
C ASP A 112 -6.00 -4.64 12.94
N HIS A 113 -6.40 -5.11 11.75
CA HIS A 113 -7.50 -6.05 11.58
C HIS A 113 -7.43 -6.86 10.27
N GLY A 114 -8.27 -7.91 10.19
CA GLY A 114 -8.50 -8.69 8.97
C GLY A 114 -9.80 -8.29 8.26
N PHE A 115 -10.18 -9.09 7.26
CA PHE A 115 -11.43 -8.95 6.50
C PHE A 115 -12.20 -10.27 6.45
N THR A 116 -13.53 -10.15 6.34
CA THR A 116 -14.44 -11.28 6.15
C THR A 116 -15.58 -10.85 5.24
N ARG A 117 -16.24 -11.84 4.64
CA ARG A 117 -17.57 -11.61 4.06
C ARG A 117 -18.62 -11.54 5.16
N LEU A 118 -19.71 -10.84 4.84
CA LEU A 118 -20.95 -10.84 5.61
C LEU A 118 -21.78 -12.10 5.33
#